data_AF-A0AAD5EC44-F1
#
_entry.id   AF-A0AAD5EC44-F1
#
_cell.length_a   1.000
_cell.length_b   1.000
_cell.length_c   1.000
_cell.angle_alpha   90.00
_cell.angle_beta   90.00
_cell.angle_gamma   90.00
#
_symmetry.space_group_name_H-M   'P 1'
#
loop_
_entity.id
_entity.type
_entity.pdbx_description
1 polymer ?
#
loop_
_entity_poly.entity_id
_entity_poly.type
_entity_poly.pdbx_seq_one_letter_code
_entity_poly.pdbx_strand_id
1 'polypeptide(L)'
;MSQQWQAFVRQWNEPCCLDYQKLNEKENHMLKEHLVSILETQVRPSFQKHTHPALDKRLQNGRYVDKSMDFDFHENQTWKQIEVSGFSAIDVIEWIIERASAEQLQPVYHMVAPPILIVLDDYESNYKLRGVQLIQAVLRKVEPVTLRRSGLGNVFLESLFQCLTYVHGESANPRLVEASYSCCRDLINLLESETSKERSRLYEKLVVEGLLLSQSSEMLDIQLINMKEVPPIFSELGIISVQYLKPILQLICENLQRPYSNMDLKIASASALLVMLQSCTPRIPAYRGQIIIGLLNSWIMVQNDQNDDSQDLRKLLTENWQLLRKIGGSKVEVRA
;
A
#
# COMPACT_ATOMS: atom_id res chain seq x y z
N MET A 1 -1.64 -20.08 5.47
CA MET A 1 -0.23 -19.67 5.64
C MET A 1 0.51 -20.45 6.74
N SER A 2 -0.13 -20.97 7.80
CA SER A 2 0.61 -21.60 8.92
C SER A 2 1.24 -22.99 8.65
N GLN A 3 0.82 -23.74 7.63
CA GLN A 3 1.26 -25.14 7.47
C GLN A 3 2.58 -25.30 6.70
N GLN A 4 2.90 -24.41 5.76
CA GLN A 4 4.04 -24.60 4.84
C GLN A 4 5.37 -24.28 5.53
N TRP A 5 5.49 -23.17 6.27
CA TRP A 5 6.71 -22.91 7.01
C TRP A 5 6.94 -23.90 8.17
N GLN A 6 5.87 -24.49 8.74
CA GLN A 6 6.02 -25.55 9.74
C GLN A 6 6.68 -26.80 9.14
N ALA A 7 6.45 -27.08 7.85
CA ALA A 7 7.16 -28.14 7.14
C ALA A 7 8.66 -27.82 7.05
N PHE A 8 9.02 -26.58 6.74
CA PHE A 8 10.42 -26.13 6.75
C PHE A 8 11.09 -26.33 8.10
N VAL A 9 10.50 -25.84 9.20
CA VAL A 9 11.06 -25.98 10.55
C VAL A 9 11.23 -27.44 10.96
N ARG A 10 10.32 -28.32 10.55
CA ARG A 10 10.43 -29.77 10.84
C ARG A 10 11.58 -30.42 10.07
N GLN A 11 11.73 -30.05 8.80
CA GLN A 11 12.75 -30.62 7.92
C GLN A 11 14.16 -30.11 8.19
N TRP A 12 14.30 -28.81 8.49
CA TRP A 12 15.60 -28.22 8.78
C TRP A 12 16.18 -28.82 10.05
N ASN A 13 17.32 -29.50 9.95
CA ASN A 13 17.97 -30.15 11.07
C ASN A 13 19.48 -29.98 10.95
N GLU A 14 20.05 -29.25 11.90
CA GLU A 14 21.47 -29.30 12.24
C GLU A 14 21.63 -30.18 13.50
N PRO A 15 22.81 -30.74 13.79
CA PRO A 15 23.02 -31.61 14.93
C PRO A 15 22.52 -31.02 16.27
N CYS A 16 22.70 -29.72 16.48
CA CYS A 16 22.23 -29.01 17.67
C CYS A 16 20.71 -28.76 17.70
N CYS A 17 20.02 -28.87 16.56
CA CYS A 17 18.57 -28.74 16.49
C CYS A 17 17.83 -30.02 16.94
N LEU A 18 18.51 -31.17 16.98
CA LEU A 18 17.93 -32.48 17.30
C LEU A 18 17.50 -32.60 18.77
N ASP A 19 18.06 -31.77 19.65
CA ASP A 19 17.76 -31.75 21.08
C ASP A 19 16.38 -31.14 21.38
N TYR A 20 15.75 -30.47 20.40
CA TYR A 20 14.48 -29.76 20.57
C TYR A 20 13.30 -30.54 20.01
N GLN A 21 12.50 -31.14 20.90
CA GLN A 21 11.30 -31.90 20.52
C GLN A 21 10.06 -31.01 20.26
N LYS A 22 9.98 -29.84 20.89
CA LYS A 22 8.88 -28.89 20.67
C LYS A 22 9.22 -27.93 19.53
N LEU A 23 8.28 -27.76 18.60
CA LEU A 23 8.46 -26.92 17.42
C LEU A 23 8.87 -25.48 17.78
N ASN A 24 8.20 -24.85 18.76
CA ASN A 24 8.51 -23.48 19.18
C ASN A 24 9.93 -23.32 19.75
N GLU A 25 10.42 -24.32 20.49
CA GLU A 25 11.77 -24.28 21.06
C GLU A 25 12.81 -24.44 19.95
N LYS A 26 12.54 -25.32 18.99
CA LYS A 26 13.35 -25.50 17.78
C LYS A 26 13.38 -24.24 16.91
N GLU A 27 12.23 -23.59 16.69
CA GLU A 27 12.13 -22.31 15.97
C GLU A 27 13.04 -21.25 16.58
N ASN A 28 12.93 -21.06 17.90
CA ASN A 28 13.73 -20.06 18.61
C ASN A 28 15.23 -20.37 18.51
N HIS A 29 15.62 -21.64 18.61
CA HIS A 29 17.01 -22.06 18.42
C HIS A 29 17.49 -21.78 16.99
N MET A 30 16.71 -22.15 15.97
CA MET A 30 17.04 -21.91 14.56
C MET A 30 17.23 -20.42 14.26
N LEU A 31 16.33 -19.55 14.74
CA LEU A 31 16.43 -18.10 14.54
C LEU A 31 17.61 -17.48 15.29
N LYS A 32 18.05 -18.08 16.39
CA LYS A 32 19.16 -17.58 17.19
C LYS A 32 20.52 -18.01 16.63
N GLU A 33 20.67 -19.29 16.29
CA GLU A 33 21.97 -19.88 15.97
C GLU A 33 22.20 -20.09 14.46
N HIS A 34 21.12 -20.17 13.65
CA HIS A 34 21.20 -20.57 12.24
C HIS A 34 20.60 -19.56 11.26
N LEU A 35 20.13 -18.40 11.70
CA LEU A 35 19.44 -17.43 10.84
C LEU A 35 20.25 -17.03 9.61
N VAL A 36 21.54 -16.72 9.78
CA VAL A 36 22.43 -16.38 8.65
C VAL A 36 22.62 -17.57 7.72
N SER A 37 22.88 -18.77 8.26
CA SER A 37 23.04 -20.00 7.46
C SER A 37 21.79 -20.32 6.63
N ILE A 38 20.60 -20.20 7.24
CA ILE A 38 19.31 -20.41 6.56
C ILE A 38 19.15 -19.40 5.41
N LEU A 39 19.45 -18.13 5.64
CA LEU A 39 19.37 -17.11 4.60
C LEU A 39 20.36 -17.38 3.46
N GLU A 40 21.56 -17.87 3.74
CA GLU A 40 22.57 -18.16 2.71
C GLU A 40 22.30 -19.44 1.91
N THR A 41 21.72 -20.45 2.55
CA THR A 41 21.56 -21.80 1.95
C THR A 41 20.18 -22.03 1.36
N GLN A 42 19.11 -21.48 1.96
CA GLN A 42 17.72 -21.72 1.55
C GLN A 42 17.13 -20.55 0.76
N VAL A 43 17.43 -19.32 1.19
CA VAL A 43 16.84 -18.13 0.58
C VAL A 43 17.70 -17.66 -0.58
N ARG A 44 18.96 -17.29 -0.33
CA ARG A 44 19.83 -16.65 -1.32
C ARG A 44 19.92 -17.39 -2.67
N PRO A 45 20.08 -18.73 -2.75
CA PRO A 45 20.21 -19.42 -4.03
C PRO A 45 18.94 -19.32 -4.89
N SER A 46 17.77 -19.32 -4.23
CA SER A 46 16.45 -19.24 -4.87
C SER A 46 16.17 -17.86 -5.48
N PHE A 47 16.85 -16.81 -5.00
CA PHE A 47 16.72 -15.43 -5.47
C PHE A 47 17.93 -14.95 -6.28
N GLN A 48 19.06 -15.67 -6.28
CA GLN A 48 20.30 -15.26 -6.96
C GLN A 48 20.17 -15.09 -8.48
N LYS A 49 19.30 -15.87 -9.13
CA LYS A 49 19.04 -15.76 -10.57
C LYS A 49 18.28 -14.48 -10.94
N HIS A 50 17.67 -13.83 -9.95
CA HIS A 50 16.74 -12.71 -10.11
C HIS A 50 17.28 -11.50 -9.34
N THR A 51 18.38 -10.91 -9.78
CA THR A 51 18.90 -9.69 -9.12
C THR A 51 18.01 -8.51 -9.51
N HIS A 52 17.40 -7.84 -8.51
CA HIS A 52 16.52 -6.70 -8.74
C HIS A 52 17.24 -5.56 -9.49
N PRO A 53 16.62 -4.94 -10.53
CA PRO A 53 17.26 -3.93 -11.36
C PRO A 53 17.87 -2.75 -10.59
N ALA A 54 17.16 -2.24 -9.58
CA ALA A 54 17.66 -1.15 -8.74
C ALA A 54 18.89 -1.51 -7.88
N LEU A 55 19.17 -2.81 -7.69
CA LEU A 55 20.33 -3.31 -6.94
C LEU A 55 21.48 -3.75 -7.87
N ASP A 56 21.21 -3.90 -9.16
CA ASP A 56 22.24 -4.25 -10.14
C ASP A 56 23.04 -3.02 -10.57
N LYS A 57 24.28 -2.94 -10.09
CA LYS A 57 25.25 -1.90 -10.46
C LYS A 57 25.55 -1.85 -11.97
N ARG A 58 25.26 -2.91 -12.73
CA ARG A 58 25.43 -2.94 -14.19
C ARG A 58 24.38 -2.08 -14.89
N LEU A 59 23.15 -2.09 -14.39
CA LEU A 59 22.03 -1.31 -14.93
C LEU A 59 22.11 0.17 -14.52
N GLN A 60 22.62 0.46 -13.31
CA GLN A 60 22.85 1.84 -12.86
C GLN A 60 23.89 2.61 -13.71
N ASN A 61 24.78 1.91 -14.41
CA ASN A 61 25.84 2.50 -15.24
C ASN A 61 25.49 2.65 -16.73
N GLY A 62 24.21 2.53 -17.10
CA GLY A 62 23.67 3.03 -18.38
C GLY A 62 24.13 2.29 -19.65
N ARG A 63 24.67 1.07 -19.55
CA ARG A 63 24.98 0.27 -20.75
C ARG A 63 23.87 -0.73 -21.00
N TYR A 64 23.08 -0.45 -22.05
CA TYR A 64 22.12 -1.33 -22.73
C TYR A 64 21.45 -2.39 -21.85
N VAL A 65 20.24 -2.09 -21.37
CA VAL A 65 19.32 -3.12 -20.88
C VAL A 65 19.01 -4.05 -22.05
N ASP A 66 19.54 -5.27 -21.99
CA ASP A 66 19.15 -6.31 -22.94
C ASP A 66 17.73 -6.73 -22.61
N LYS A 67 16.78 -6.48 -23.53
CA LYS A 67 15.37 -6.83 -23.38
C LYS A 67 15.14 -8.34 -23.22
N SER A 68 16.14 -9.17 -23.56
CA SER A 68 16.08 -10.61 -23.31
C SER A 68 16.14 -10.96 -21.81
N MET A 69 16.79 -10.14 -20.98
CA MET A 69 16.85 -10.37 -19.53
C MET A 69 15.50 -10.16 -18.83
N ASP A 70 14.64 -9.27 -19.33
CA ASP A 70 13.30 -9.05 -18.76
C ASP A 70 12.38 -10.26 -18.98
N PHE A 71 12.54 -10.98 -20.11
CA PHE A 71 11.78 -12.21 -20.37
C PHE A 71 12.25 -13.38 -19.48
N ASP A 72 13.57 -13.55 -19.30
CA ASP A 72 14.12 -14.61 -18.44
C ASP A 72 13.83 -14.41 -16.94
N PHE A 73 13.66 -13.16 -16.48
CA PHE A 73 13.34 -12.84 -15.08
C PHE A 73 12.00 -13.44 -14.63
N HIS A 74 11.06 -13.62 -15.55
CA HIS A 74 9.71 -14.10 -15.23
C HIS A 74 9.47 -15.59 -15.53
N GLU A 75 10.23 -16.22 -16.43
CA GLU A 75 9.97 -17.62 -16.83
C GLU A 75 10.59 -18.68 -15.89
N ASN A 76 11.60 -18.34 -15.07
CA ASN A 76 12.34 -19.31 -14.24
C ASN A 76 12.49 -18.90 -12.77
N GLN A 77 11.38 -18.53 -12.13
CA GLN A 77 11.34 -18.07 -10.74
C GLN A 77 11.46 -19.22 -9.73
N THR A 78 12.70 -19.61 -9.44
CA THR A 78 13.04 -20.69 -8.50
C THR A 78 12.48 -20.47 -7.09
N TRP A 79 12.31 -19.21 -6.67
CA TRP A 79 11.73 -18.88 -5.38
C TRP A 79 10.23 -19.21 -5.26
N LYS A 80 9.51 -19.36 -6.37
CA LYS A 80 8.09 -19.81 -6.39
C LYS A 80 7.96 -21.33 -6.33
N GLN A 81 9.02 -22.07 -6.65
CA GLN A 81 8.96 -23.53 -6.71
C GLN A 81 8.74 -24.09 -5.31
N ILE A 82 7.68 -24.89 -5.17
CA ILE A 82 7.45 -25.70 -3.98
C ILE A 82 8.31 -26.93 -4.13
N GLU A 83 9.36 -27.03 -3.32
CA GLU A 83 10.22 -28.20 -3.30
C GLU A 83 9.42 -29.45 -2.85
N VAL A 84 9.97 -30.65 -3.05
CA VAL A 84 9.37 -31.94 -2.61
C VAL A 84 9.01 -31.93 -1.10
N SER A 85 9.68 -31.06 -0.36
CA SER A 85 9.52 -30.72 1.04
C SER A 85 8.24 -29.96 1.42
N GLY A 86 7.51 -29.40 0.46
CA GLY A 86 6.21 -28.75 0.67
C GLY A 86 6.25 -27.27 1.06
N PHE A 87 7.38 -26.59 0.91
CA PHE A 87 7.53 -25.14 1.12
C PHE A 87 8.32 -24.48 -0.02
N SER A 88 8.18 -23.17 -0.15
CA SER A 88 8.90 -22.30 -1.09
C SER A 88 9.86 -21.36 -0.34
N ALA A 89 10.77 -20.71 -1.06
CA ALA A 89 11.72 -19.77 -0.46
C ALA A 89 11.02 -18.54 0.16
N ILE A 90 9.85 -18.15 -0.36
CA ILE A 90 9.02 -17.08 0.22
C ILE A 90 8.48 -17.49 1.59
N ASP A 91 8.05 -18.74 1.74
CA ASP A 91 7.49 -19.23 3.01
C ASP A 91 8.56 -19.20 4.12
N VAL A 92 9.82 -19.45 3.76
CA VAL A 92 10.97 -19.32 4.67
C VAL A 92 11.19 -17.86 5.05
N ILE A 93 11.14 -16.93 4.10
CA ILE A 93 11.28 -15.49 4.36
C ILE A 93 10.14 -14.98 5.26
N GLU A 94 8.90 -15.35 4.96
CA GLU A 94 7.73 -15.02 5.77
C GLU A 94 7.90 -15.51 7.20
N TRP A 95 8.31 -16.76 7.38
CA TRP A 95 8.60 -17.29 8.71
C TRP A 95 9.68 -16.52 9.45
N ILE A 96 10.80 -16.21 8.79
CA ILE A 96 11.88 -15.41 9.38
C ILE A 96 11.34 -14.05 9.82
N ILE A 97 10.64 -13.33 8.94
CA ILE A 97 10.16 -11.98 9.22
C ILE A 97 9.06 -11.99 10.27
N GLU A 98 8.18 -12.98 10.30
CA GLU A 98 7.11 -13.09 11.31
C GLU A 98 7.66 -13.46 12.68
N ARG A 99 8.63 -14.38 12.77
CA ARG A 99 9.08 -14.98 14.03
C ARG A 99 10.34 -14.36 14.63
N ALA A 100 11.26 -13.82 13.83
CA ALA A 100 12.48 -13.21 14.35
C ALA A 100 12.17 -11.98 15.21
N SER A 101 12.91 -11.76 16.29
CA SER A 101 12.86 -10.51 17.05
C SER A 101 13.51 -9.35 16.26
N ALA A 102 13.29 -8.11 16.70
CA ALA A 102 13.98 -6.94 16.13
C ALA A 102 15.50 -7.07 16.21
N GLU A 103 16.01 -7.55 17.35
CA GLU A 103 17.45 -7.79 17.60
C GLU A 103 18.06 -8.82 16.64
N GLN A 104 17.28 -9.82 16.22
CA GLN A 104 17.70 -10.85 15.27
C GLN A 104 17.62 -10.36 13.82
N LEU A 105 16.55 -9.62 13.47
CA LEU A 105 16.29 -9.22 12.08
C LEU A 105 17.15 -8.03 11.63
N GLN A 106 17.44 -7.08 12.53
CA GLN A 106 18.14 -5.85 12.19
C GLN A 106 19.57 -6.08 11.62
N PRO A 107 20.41 -6.98 12.18
CA PRO A 107 21.72 -7.29 11.62
C PRO A 107 21.67 -7.92 10.21
N VAL A 108 20.64 -8.74 9.95
CA VAL A 108 20.51 -9.49 8.69
C VAL A 108 19.57 -8.82 7.67
N TYR A 109 19.03 -7.64 7.99
CA TYR A 109 18.07 -6.93 7.15
C TYR A 109 18.54 -6.78 5.69
N HIS A 110 19.84 -6.51 5.49
CA HIS A 110 20.45 -6.38 4.17
C HIS A 110 20.38 -7.65 3.31
N MET A 111 20.19 -8.83 3.92
CA MET A 111 20.02 -10.11 3.23
C MET A 111 18.55 -10.38 2.88
N VAL A 112 17.63 -9.85 3.67
CA VAL A 112 16.18 -10.08 3.54
C VAL A 112 15.52 -9.06 2.62
N ALA A 113 16.03 -7.83 2.59
CA ALA A 113 15.45 -6.76 1.79
C ALA A 113 15.48 -7.04 0.26
N PRO A 114 16.57 -7.56 -0.34
CA PRO A 114 16.56 -7.88 -1.78
C PRO A 114 15.53 -8.96 -2.18
N PRO A 115 15.38 -10.09 -1.47
CA PRO A 115 14.29 -11.03 -1.72
C PRO A 115 12.89 -10.41 -1.63
N ILE A 116 12.63 -9.54 -0.63
CA ILE A 116 11.33 -8.84 -0.53
C ILE A 116 11.07 -7.99 -1.77
N LEU A 117 12.07 -7.24 -2.24
CA LEU A 117 11.96 -6.43 -3.46
C LEU A 117 11.64 -7.30 -4.69
N ILE A 118 12.30 -8.45 -4.84
CA ILE A 118 12.04 -9.38 -5.96
C ILE A 118 10.60 -9.90 -5.92
N VAL A 119 10.09 -10.27 -4.74
CA VAL A 119 8.69 -10.72 -4.57
C VAL A 119 7.71 -9.59 -4.87
N LEU A 120 8.02 -8.37 -4.44
CA LEU A 120 7.19 -7.19 -4.66
C LEU A 120 7.15 -6.75 -6.13
N ASP A 121 8.23 -6.96 -6.87
CA ASP A 121 8.35 -6.64 -8.29
C ASP A 121 7.77 -7.72 -9.21
N ASP A 122 7.29 -8.84 -8.66
CA ASP A 122 6.67 -9.91 -9.43
C ASP A 122 5.46 -9.44 -10.25
N TYR A 123 5.22 -10.03 -11.43
CA TYR A 123 4.10 -9.63 -12.27
C TYR A 123 2.73 -10.07 -11.70
N GLU A 124 2.68 -11.15 -10.91
CA GLU A 124 1.44 -11.65 -10.33
C GLU A 124 1.07 -10.86 -9.07
N SER A 125 -0.17 -10.37 -9.04
CA SER A 125 -0.66 -9.52 -7.95
C SER A 125 -0.67 -10.20 -6.57
N ASN A 126 -0.80 -11.53 -6.52
CA ASN A 126 -0.77 -12.30 -5.28
C ASN A 126 0.62 -12.29 -4.61
N TYR A 127 1.70 -12.42 -5.39
CA TYR A 127 3.06 -12.35 -4.85
C TYR A 127 3.41 -10.91 -4.48
N LYS A 128 3.00 -9.91 -5.28
CA LYS A 128 3.11 -8.52 -4.88
C LYS A 128 2.47 -8.27 -3.51
N LEU A 129 1.26 -8.78 -3.27
CA LEU A 129 0.56 -8.63 -1.98
C LEU A 129 1.34 -9.24 -0.82
N ARG A 130 1.92 -10.44 -1.00
CA ARG A 130 2.83 -11.04 -0.01
C ARG A 130 4.05 -10.14 0.22
N GLY A 131 4.64 -9.59 -0.83
CA GLY A 131 5.73 -8.61 -0.75
C GLY A 131 5.37 -7.38 0.09
N VAL A 132 4.18 -6.79 -0.11
CA VAL A 132 3.69 -5.67 0.68
C VAL A 132 3.56 -6.04 2.16
N GLN A 133 2.98 -7.22 2.46
CA GLN A 133 2.82 -7.72 3.83
C GLN A 133 4.17 -7.96 4.52
N LEU A 134 5.16 -8.47 3.77
CA LEU A 134 6.53 -8.62 4.26
C LEU A 134 7.15 -7.28 4.63
N ILE A 135 6.99 -6.25 3.79
CA ILE A 135 7.45 -4.90 4.13
C ILE A 135 6.79 -4.42 5.41
N GLN A 136 5.46 -4.47 5.51
CA GLN A 136 4.72 -4.04 6.71
C GLN A 136 5.23 -4.75 7.97
N ALA A 137 5.54 -6.05 7.88
CA ALA A 137 6.11 -6.79 9.00
C ALA A 137 7.54 -6.35 9.34
N VAL A 138 8.37 -6.05 8.35
CA VAL A 138 9.73 -5.48 8.54
C VAL A 138 9.69 -4.10 9.16
N LEU A 139 8.77 -3.21 8.75
CA LEU A 139 8.66 -1.84 9.30
C LEU A 139 8.36 -1.83 10.80
N ARG A 140 7.72 -2.88 11.33
CA ARG A 140 7.46 -3.03 12.78
C ARG A 140 8.68 -3.47 13.58
N LYS A 141 9.73 -3.97 12.92
CA LYS A 141 10.88 -4.63 13.57
C LYS A 141 12.22 -3.95 13.30
N VAL A 142 12.35 -3.18 12.22
CA VAL A 142 13.61 -2.55 11.82
C VAL A 142 13.59 -1.06 12.16
N GLU A 143 14.67 -0.58 12.79
CA GLU A 143 14.77 0.83 13.17
C GLU A 143 14.79 1.77 11.95
N PRO A 144 14.14 2.96 12.04
CA PRO A 144 14.10 3.94 10.95
C PRO A 144 15.49 4.35 10.43
N VAL A 145 16.47 4.42 11.34
CA VAL A 145 17.86 4.77 10.99
C VAL A 145 18.47 3.74 10.05
N THR A 146 18.19 2.45 10.25
CA THR A 146 18.69 1.37 9.40
C THR A 146 18.07 1.45 8.00
N LEU A 147 16.77 1.73 7.91
CA LEU A 147 16.05 1.89 6.64
C LEU A 147 16.55 3.10 5.85
N ARG A 148 16.82 4.22 6.52
CA ARG A 148 17.38 5.42 5.88
C ARG A 148 18.80 5.21 5.39
N ARG A 149 19.65 4.56 6.20
CA ARG A 149 21.07 4.31 5.85
C ARG A 149 21.24 3.29 4.73
N SER A 150 20.35 2.32 4.61
CA SER A 150 20.44 1.30 3.56
C SER A 150 20.10 1.85 2.17
N GLY A 151 19.37 2.97 2.09
CA GLY A 151 18.83 3.51 0.84
C GLY A 151 17.69 2.67 0.26
N LEU A 152 17.34 1.53 0.88
CA LEU A 152 16.32 0.60 0.39
C LEU A 152 14.89 1.09 0.65
N GLY A 153 14.71 2.02 1.61
CA GLY A 153 13.40 2.62 1.88
C GLY A 153 12.78 3.27 0.64
N ASN A 154 13.58 4.05 -0.11
CA ASN A 154 13.09 4.68 -1.34
C ASN A 154 12.84 3.67 -2.46
N VAL A 155 13.64 2.61 -2.54
CA VAL A 155 13.43 1.52 -3.51
C VAL A 155 12.11 0.80 -3.23
N PHE A 156 11.81 0.51 -1.95
CA PHE A 156 10.52 -0.04 -1.57
C PHE A 156 9.37 0.89 -1.93
N LEU A 157 9.50 2.19 -1.71
CA LEU A 157 8.47 3.15 -2.10
C LEU A 157 8.18 3.10 -3.60
N GLU A 158 9.20 3.10 -4.46
CA GLU A 158 9.02 3.01 -5.91
C GLU A 158 8.25 1.74 -6.32
N SER A 159 8.64 0.58 -5.80
CA SER A 159 7.92 -0.68 -6.08
C SER A 159 6.50 -0.69 -5.51
N LEU A 160 6.28 -0.11 -4.32
CA LEU A 160 4.95 0.01 -3.71
C LEU A 160 4.02 0.94 -4.51
N PHE A 161 4.55 2.03 -5.06
CA PHE A 161 3.76 2.90 -5.93
C PHE A 161 3.30 2.15 -7.20
N GLN A 162 4.16 1.31 -7.78
CA GLN A 162 3.78 0.46 -8.91
C GLN A 162 2.65 -0.50 -8.54
N CYS A 163 2.58 -0.99 -7.30
CA CYS A 163 1.45 -1.82 -6.85
C CYS A 163 0.10 -1.09 -6.90
N LEU A 164 0.07 0.24 -6.79
CA LEU A 164 -1.16 1.03 -6.88
C LEU A 164 -1.76 1.05 -8.29
N THR A 165 -1.00 0.68 -9.32
CA THR A 165 -1.49 0.63 -10.70
C THR A 165 -2.28 -0.63 -11.03
N TYR A 166 -2.38 -1.60 -10.09
CA TYR A 166 -3.12 -2.86 -10.24
C TYR A 166 -4.63 -2.67 -10.06
N VAL A 167 -5.21 -1.77 -10.86
CA VAL A 167 -6.59 -1.27 -10.69
C VAL A 167 -7.51 -1.56 -11.89
N HIS A 168 -6.96 -2.08 -13.00
CA HIS A 168 -7.69 -2.35 -14.24
C HIS A 168 -7.51 -3.79 -14.71
N GLY A 169 -8.50 -4.29 -15.47
CA GLY A 169 -8.44 -5.58 -16.17
C GLY A 169 -8.31 -6.80 -15.27
N GLU A 170 -7.77 -7.89 -15.80
CA GLU A 170 -7.56 -9.17 -15.09
C GLU A 170 -6.51 -9.06 -13.98
N SER A 171 -5.62 -8.07 -14.06
CA SER A 171 -4.62 -7.78 -13.04
C SER A 171 -5.18 -7.02 -11.83
N ALA A 172 -6.40 -6.50 -11.91
CA ALA A 172 -6.97 -5.69 -10.83
C ALA A 172 -7.01 -6.47 -9.51
N ASN A 173 -6.43 -5.89 -8.46
CA ASN A 173 -6.36 -6.53 -7.15
C ASN A 173 -6.61 -5.49 -6.04
N PRO A 174 -7.86 -5.34 -5.57
CA PRO A 174 -8.21 -4.39 -4.52
C PRO A 174 -7.40 -4.57 -3.23
N ARG A 175 -7.14 -5.83 -2.83
CA ARG A 175 -6.37 -6.12 -1.60
C ARG A 175 -4.92 -5.66 -1.72
N LEU A 176 -4.32 -5.82 -2.89
CA LEU A 176 -2.97 -5.30 -3.16
C LEU A 176 -2.96 -3.77 -3.07
N VAL A 177 -3.92 -3.11 -3.71
CA VAL A 177 -4.00 -1.63 -3.73
C VAL A 177 -4.19 -1.08 -2.30
N GLU A 178 -5.13 -1.63 -1.54
CA GLU A 178 -5.39 -1.23 -0.15
C GLU A 178 -4.15 -1.41 0.75
N ALA A 179 -3.51 -2.59 0.68
CA ALA A 179 -2.30 -2.87 1.45
C ALA A 179 -1.15 -1.93 1.04
N SER A 180 -1.03 -1.61 -0.26
CA SER A 180 0.03 -0.75 -0.79
C SER A 180 -0.11 0.70 -0.33
N TYR A 181 -1.33 1.26 -0.35
CA TYR A 181 -1.59 2.60 0.19
C TYR A 181 -1.17 2.70 1.65
N SER A 182 -1.62 1.73 2.46
CA SER A 182 -1.31 1.67 3.89
C SER A 182 0.21 1.58 4.13
N CYS A 183 0.87 0.65 3.44
CA CYS A 183 2.32 0.45 3.54
C CYS A 183 3.11 1.68 3.08
N CYS A 184 2.70 2.35 2.00
CA CYS A 184 3.34 3.60 1.57
C CYS A 184 3.28 4.67 2.65
N ARG A 185 2.11 4.90 3.25
CA ARG A 185 1.96 5.90 4.33
C ARG A 185 2.86 5.57 5.51
N ASP A 186 2.84 4.32 5.97
CA ASP A 186 3.68 3.87 7.08
C ASP A 186 5.16 4.10 6.78
N LEU A 187 5.60 3.78 5.57
CA LEU A 187 6.98 3.96 5.15
C LEU A 187 7.37 5.44 5.01
N ILE A 188 6.51 6.27 4.41
CA ILE A 188 6.74 7.72 4.29
C ILE A 188 6.82 8.36 5.69
N ASN A 189 5.93 7.99 6.62
CA ASN A 189 5.92 8.43 8.01
C ASN A 189 7.18 8.03 8.78
N LEU A 190 7.76 6.89 8.43
CA LEU A 190 8.95 6.38 9.08
C LEU A 190 10.23 7.06 8.57
N LEU A 191 10.29 7.33 7.26
CA LEU A 191 11.48 7.88 6.61
C LEU A 191 11.57 9.40 6.74
N GLU A 192 10.45 10.09 6.54
CA GLU A 192 10.40 11.54 6.39
C GLU A 192 9.71 12.23 7.56
N SER A 193 10.30 13.34 8.04
CA SER A 193 9.68 14.19 9.05
C SER A 193 8.43 14.91 8.51
N GLU A 194 7.47 15.20 9.38
CA GLU A 194 6.20 15.89 9.03
C GLU A 194 6.37 17.20 8.25
N THR A 195 7.45 17.94 8.49
CA THR A 195 7.74 19.22 7.81
C THR A 195 8.62 19.10 6.58
N SER A 196 8.99 17.86 6.17
CA SER A 196 9.87 17.61 5.02
C SER A 196 9.14 17.91 3.72
N LYS A 197 9.81 18.62 2.80
CA LYS A 197 9.30 18.81 1.43
C LYS A 197 9.18 17.48 0.68
N GLU A 198 10.08 16.53 0.96
CA GLU A 198 10.06 15.23 0.33
C GLU A 198 8.85 14.41 0.78
N ARG A 199 8.44 14.55 2.05
CA ARG A 199 7.18 13.97 2.55
C ARG A 199 5.99 14.43 1.73
N SER A 200 5.83 15.75 1.57
CA SER A 200 4.74 16.30 0.75
C SER A 200 4.79 15.78 -0.68
N ARG A 201 5.98 15.72 -1.29
CA ARG A 201 6.19 15.19 -2.65
C ARG A 201 5.78 13.72 -2.76
N LEU A 202 6.10 12.88 -1.77
CA LEU A 202 5.71 11.46 -1.76
C LEU A 202 4.20 11.28 -1.58
N TYR A 203 3.54 12.12 -0.79
CA TYR A 203 2.08 12.14 -0.69
C TYR A 203 1.40 12.67 -1.96
N GLU A 204 2.00 13.65 -2.64
CA GLU A 204 1.56 14.09 -3.98
C GLU A 204 1.66 12.92 -4.98
N LYS A 205 2.72 12.11 -4.89
CA LYS A 205 2.87 10.90 -5.71
C LYS A 205 1.78 9.86 -5.40
N LEU A 206 1.36 9.69 -4.14
CA LEU A 206 0.17 8.86 -3.81
C LEU A 206 -1.11 9.37 -4.47
N VAL A 207 -1.30 10.69 -4.56
CA VAL A 207 -2.46 11.24 -5.29
C VAL A 207 -2.36 10.90 -6.76
N VAL A 208 -1.20 11.10 -7.38
CA VAL A 208 -1.03 10.90 -8.82
C VAL A 208 -1.11 9.41 -9.18
N GLU A 209 -0.27 8.58 -8.58
CA GLU A 209 -0.09 7.17 -8.96
C GLU A 209 -1.15 6.26 -8.34
N GLY A 210 -1.73 6.66 -7.22
CA GLY A 210 -2.88 6.01 -6.63
C GLY A 210 -4.18 6.60 -7.16
N LEU A 211 -4.59 7.75 -6.62
CA LEU A 211 -5.96 8.26 -6.77
C LEU A 211 -6.30 8.66 -8.22
N LEU A 212 -5.38 9.32 -8.93
CA LEU A 212 -5.63 9.82 -10.30
C LEU A 212 -5.55 8.72 -11.36
N LEU A 213 -4.57 7.81 -11.27
CA LEU A 213 -4.47 6.68 -12.23
C LEU A 213 -5.63 5.68 -12.11
N SER A 214 -6.22 5.57 -10.93
CA SER A 214 -7.33 4.65 -10.65
C SER A 214 -8.71 5.26 -10.86
N GLN A 215 -8.82 6.52 -11.31
CA GLN A 215 -10.12 7.17 -11.57
C GLN A 215 -10.95 6.47 -12.63
N SER A 216 -10.30 5.86 -13.63
CA SER A 216 -10.98 5.12 -14.69
C SER A 216 -11.39 3.71 -14.27
N SER A 217 -11.12 3.29 -13.01
CA SER A 217 -11.48 1.95 -12.57
C SER A 217 -12.99 1.88 -12.36
N GLU A 218 -13.63 0.92 -13.01
CA GLU A 218 -15.07 0.66 -12.85
C GLU A 218 -15.37 -0.18 -11.60
N MET A 219 -14.34 -0.72 -10.94
CA MET A 219 -14.47 -1.62 -9.80
C MET A 219 -14.83 -0.83 -8.54
N LEU A 220 -16.01 -1.10 -7.97
CA LEU A 220 -16.51 -0.41 -6.78
C LEU A 220 -15.58 -0.54 -5.57
N ASP A 221 -14.91 -1.69 -5.41
CA ASP A 221 -13.98 -1.92 -4.30
C ASP A 221 -12.76 -0.98 -4.38
N ILE A 222 -12.22 -0.76 -5.58
CA ILE A 222 -11.10 0.17 -5.79
C ILE A 222 -11.55 1.60 -5.55
N GLN A 223 -12.74 1.98 -6.04
CA GLN A 223 -13.29 3.31 -5.77
C GLN A 223 -13.51 3.53 -4.27
N LEU A 224 -13.97 2.51 -3.54
CA LEU A 224 -14.14 2.56 -2.10
C LEU A 224 -12.79 2.78 -1.40
N ILE A 225 -11.77 2.02 -1.77
CA ILE A 225 -10.40 2.19 -1.26
C ILE A 225 -9.93 3.62 -1.51
N ASN A 226 -10.03 4.11 -2.74
CA ASN A 226 -9.63 5.48 -3.07
C ASN A 226 -10.34 6.54 -2.22
N MET A 227 -11.66 6.40 -2.00
CA MET A 227 -12.41 7.35 -1.17
C MET A 227 -12.01 7.29 0.30
N LYS A 228 -11.64 6.10 0.82
CA LYS A 228 -11.07 5.96 2.17
C LYS A 228 -9.67 6.58 2.28
N GLU A 229 -8.95 6.63 1.17
CA GLU A 229 -7.57 7.14 1.10
C GLU A 229 -7.48 8.65 0.87
N VAL A 230 -8.52 9.29 0.32
CA VAL A 230 -8.57 10.76 0.19
C VAL A 230 -8.40 11.47 1.55
N PRO A 231 -9.17 11.17 2.63
CA PRO A 231 -9.02 11.84 3.92
C PRO A 231 -7.60 11.87 4.50
N PRO A 232 -6.88 10.73 4.67
CA PRO A 232 -5.53 10.77 5.24
C PRO A 232 -4.54 11.49 4.33
N ILE A 233 -4.63 11.33 3.00
CA ILE A 233 -3.71 11.98 2.06
C ILE A 233 -3.94 13.49 2.00
N PHE A 234 -5.19 13.95 1.96
CA PHE A 234 -5.52 15.37 1.86
C PHE A 234 -5.27 16.10 3.19
N SER A 235 -5.47 15.44 4.32
CA SER A 235 -5.13 16.00 5.63
C SER A 235 -3.63 16.26 5.75
N GLU A 236 -2.81 15.34 5.22
CA GLU A 236 -1.35 15.51 5.18
C GLU A 236 -0.91 16.63 4.23
N LEU A 237 -1.47 16.68 3.02
CA LEU A 237 -1.09 17.70 2.02
C LEU A 237 -1.62 19.09 2.38
N GLY A 238 -2.70 19.19 3.14
CA GLY A 238 -3.35 20.46 3.48
C GLY A 238 -3.65 21.30 2.23
N ILE A 239 -3.16 22.54 2.21
CA ILE A 239 -3.39 23.47 1.09
C ILE A 239 -2.81 22.99 -0.25
N ILE A 240 -1.78 22.14 -0.24
CA ILE A 240 -1.17 21.59 -1.47
C ILE A 240 -2.20 20.77 -2.24
N SER A 241 -3.13 20.11 -1.54
CA SER A 241 -4.18 19.28 -2.15
C SER A 241 -5.11 20.05 -3.11
N VAL A 242 -5.16 21.39 -3.02
CA VAL A 242 -5.96 22.27 -3.88
C VAL A 242 -5.66 22.07 -5.37
N GLN A 243 -4.43 21.72 -5.74
CA GLN A 243 -4.07 21.48 -7.15
C GLN A 243 -4.77 20.25 -7.73
N TYR A 244 -5.17 19.29 -6.90
CA TYR A 244 -5.89 18.08 -7.27
C TYR A 244 -7.40 18.18 -7.06
N LEU A 245 -7.90 19.35 -6.65
CA LEU A 245 -9.32 19.57 -6.32
C LEU A 245 -10.25 19.10 -7.43
N LYS A 246 -10.06 19.59 -8.66
CA LYS A 246 -10.98 19.34 -9.78
C LYS A 246 -11.18 17.84 -10.06
N PRO A 247 -10.12 17.04 -10.35
CA PRO A 247 -10.31 15.64 -10.69
C PRO A 247 -10.83 14.80 -9.51
N ILE A 248 -10.36 15.04 -8.28
CA ILE A 248 -10.81 14.24 -7.13
C ILE A 248 -12.23 14.62 -6.71
N LEU A 249 -12.61 15.90 -6.78
CA LEU A 249 -13.97 16.33 -6.49
C LEU A 249 -14.97 15.75 -7.48
N GLN A 250 -14.60 15.68 -8.77
CA GLN A 250 -15.43 15.05 -9.77
C GLN A 250 -15.74 13.59 -9.40
N LEU A 251 -14.71 12.81 -9.04
CA LEU A 251 -14.87 11.42 -8.61
C LEU A 251 -15.75 11.29 -7.36
N ILE A 252 -15.53 12.13 -6.34
CA ILE A 252 -16.34 12.16 -5.11
C ILE A 252 -17.81 12.40 -5.45
N CYS A 253 -18.09 13.43 -6.27
CA CYS A 253 -19.45 13.76 -6.65
C CYS A 253 -20.10 12.68 -7.52
N GLU A 254 -19.36 12.01 -8.41
CA GLU A 254 -19.86 10.87 -9.19
C GLU A 254 -20.28 9.71 -8.28
N ASN A 255 -19.46 9.35 -7.29
CA ASN A 255 -19.77 8.29 -6.33
C ASN A 255 -20.97 8.61 -5.44
N LEU A 256 -21.11 9.85 -5.00
CA LEU A 256 -22.29 10.31 -4.24
C LEU A 256 -23.57 10.19 -5.08
N GLN A 257 -23.51 10.52 -6.37
CA GLN A 257 -24.66 10.51 -7.28
C GLN A 257 -25.01 9.13 -7.83
N ARG A 258 -24.06 8.18 -7.83
CA ARG A 258 -24.24 6.88 -8.48
C ARG A 258 -25.45 6.14 -7.89
N PRO A 259 -26.47 5.80 -8.69
CA PRO A 259 -27.58 4.98 -8.22
C PRO A 259 -27.07 3.55 -7.97
N TYR A 260 -27.51 2.91 -6.89
CA TYR A 260 -27.14 1.53 -6.50
C TYR A 260 -25.67 1.28 -6.13
N SER A 261 -24.89 2.32 -5.82
CA SER A 261 -23.56 2.10 -5.22
C SER A 261 -23.66 1.53 -3.80
N ASN A 262 -22.65 0.79 -3.36
CA ASN A 262 -22.52 0.38 -1.95
C ASN A 262 -22.64 1.62 -1.03
N MET A 263 -23.35 1.48 0.09
CA MET A 263 -23.47 2.50 1.11
C MET A 263 -22.10 2.92 1.66
N ASP A 264 -21.18 1.96 1.85
CA ASP A 264 -19.81 2.24 2.28
C ASP A 264 -19.10 3.23 1.36
N LEU A 265 -19.31 3.10 0.05
CA LEU A 265 -18.70 3.99 -0.95
C LEU A 265 -19.26 5.40 -0.83
N LYS A 266 -20.57 5.55 -0.58
CA LYS A 266 -21.19 6.87 -0.36
C LYS A 266 -20.70 7.50 0.94
N ILE A 267 -20.61 6.72 2.03
CA ILE A 267 -20.08 7.16 3.32
C ILE A 267 -18.62 7.61 3.19
N ALA A 268 -17.80 6.80 2.52
CA ALA A 268 -16.40 7.15 2.25
C ALA A 268 -16.29 8.40 1.37
N SER A 269 -17.14 8.55 0.35
CA SER A 269 -17.17 9.74 -0.52
C SER A 269 -17.59 11.00 0.24
N ALA A 270 -18.59 10.90 1.11
CA ALA A 270 -19.04 12.00 1.96
C ALA A 270 -17.96 12.40 2.97
N SER A 271 -17.22 11.43 3.51
CA SER A 271 -16.08 11.67 4.41
C SER A 271 -14.91 12.33 3.67
N ALA A 272 -14.59 11.87 2.46
CA ALA A 272 -13.60 12.48 1.58
C ALA A 272 -13.96 13.93 1.23
N LEU A 273 -15.24 14.19 0.96
CA LEU A 273 -15.73 15.55 0.68
C LEU A 273 -15.52 16.48 1.88
N LEU A 274 -15.76 16.04 3.11
CA LEU A 274 -15.55 16.86 4.32
C LEU A 274 -14.11 17.37 4.40
N VAL A 275 -13.13 16.46 4.28
CA VAL A 275 -11.70 16.82 4.34
C VAL A 275 -11.31 17.72 3.17
N MET A 276 -11.86 17.48 1.98
CA MET A 276 -11.62 18.32 0.82
C MET A 276 -12.19 19.73 0.99
N LEU A 277 -13.39 19.87 1.57
CA LEU A 277 -13.98 21.17 1.86
C LEU A 277 -13.10 21.98 2.83
N GLN A 278 -12.52 21.32 3.83
CA GLN A 278 -11.60 21.94 4.79
C GLN A 278 -10.28 22.34 4.15
N SER A 279 -9.66 21.42 3.41
CA SER A 279 -8.31 21.60 2.85
C SER A 279 -8.28 22.53 1.63
N CYS A 280 -9.38 22.55 0.86
CA CYS A 280 -9.47 23.28 -0.40
C CYS A 280 -10.40 24.50 -0.36
N THR A 281 -10.77 24.96 0.85
CA THR A 281 -11.73 26.05 1.09
C THR A 281 -11.64 27.23 0.08
N PRO A 282 -10.44 27.78 -0.24
CA PRO A 282 -10.35 28.96 -1.12
C PRO A 282 -10.91 28.75 -2.53
N ARG A 283 -10.94 27.52 -3.05
CA ARG A 283 -11.41 27.21 -4.42
C ARG A 283 -12.76 26.51 -4.48
N ILE A 284 -13.32 26.07 -3.34
CA ILE A 284 -14.64 25.42 -3.25
C ILE A 284 -15.79 26.25 -3.87
N PRO A 285 -15.87 27.59 -3.73
CA PRO A 285 -17.01 28.35 -4.25
C PRO A 285 -17.31 28.12 -5.75
N ALA A 286 -16.27 27.88 -6.57
CA ALA A 286 -16.43 27.62 -8.00
C ALA A 286 -17.12 26.28 -8.31
N TYR A 287 -17.09 25.33 -7.38
CA TYR A 287 -17.65 23.97 -7.55
C TYR A 287 -18.94 23.75 -6.73
N ARG A 288 -19.45 24.81 -6.10
CA ARG A 288 -20.59 24.73 -5.17
C ARG A 288 -21.81 24.04 -5.79
N GLY A 289 -22.15 24.36 -7.03
CA GLY A 289 -23.30 23.75 -7.72
C GLY A 289 -23.18 22.23 -7.83
N GLN A 290 -22.02 21.74 -8.29
CA GLN A 290 -21.72 20.31 -8.42
C GLN A 290 -21.80 19.59 -7.07
N ILE A 291 -21.23 20.19 -6.02
CA ILE A 291 -21.26 19.62 -4.66
C ILE A 291 -22.71 19.49 -4.16
N ILE A 292 -23.52 20.53 -4.33
CA ILE A 292 -24.93 20.53 -3.90
C ILE A 292 -25.72 19.43 -4.60
N ILE A 293 -25.55 19.28 -5.92
CA ILE A 293 -26.22 18.22 -6.69
C ILE A 293 -25.82 16.84 -6.15
N GLY A 294 -24.53 16.63 -5.88
CA GLY A 294 -24.05 15.38 -5.30
C GLY A 294 -24.65 15.05 -3.93
N LEU A 295 -24.69 16.03 -3.04
CA LEU A 295 -25.27 15.88 -1.70
C LEU A 295 -26.78 15.60 -1.77
N LEU A 296 -27.53 16.32 -2.62
CA LEU A 296 -28.97 16.15 -2.75
C LEU A 296 -29.35 14.79 -3.32
N ASN A 297 -28.68 14.34 -4.39
CA ASN A 297 -28.93 13.03 -4.98
C ASN A 297 -28.66 11.91 -3.97
N SER A 298 -27.56 12.01 -3.21
CA SER A 298 -27.25 11.05 -2.16
C SER A 298 -28.29 11.10 -1.03
N TRP A 299 -28.77 12.29 -0.65
CA TRP A 299 -29.79 12.45 0.40
C TRP A 299 -31.12 11.81 0.01
N ILE A 300 -31.60 12.06 -1.21
CA ILE A 300 -32.87 11.52 -1.71
C ILE A 300 -32.89 9.98 -1.64
N MET A 301 -31.73 9.33 -1.84
CA MET A 301 -31.62 7.87 -1.77
C MET A 301 -31.79 7.31 -0.35
N VAL A 302 -31.39 8.06 0.69
CA VAL A 302 -31.38 7.56 2.08
C VAL A 302 -32.39 8.24 3.00
N GLN A 303 -33.11 9.27 2.53
CA GLN A 303 -34.00 10.08 3.38
C GLN A 303 -35.05 9.27 4.14
N ASN A 304 -35.58 8.21 3.51
CA ASN A 304 -36.62 7.35 4.07
C ASN A 304 -36.08 6.04 4.64
N ASP A 305 -34.79 5.77 4.48
CA ASP A 305 -34.16 4.54 4.98
C ASP A 305 -33.74 4.72 6.46
N GLN A 306 -34.02 3.72 7.28
CA GLN A 306 -33.75 3.73 8.72
C GLN A 306 -32.55 2.86 9.13
N ASN A 307 -31.91 2.19 8.18
CA ASN A 307 -30.68 1.44 8.42
C ASN A 307 -29.60 2.34 9.06
N ASP A 308 -28.75 1.75 9.90
CA ASP A 308 -27.68 2.46 10.62
C ASP A 308 -26.74 3.18 9.63
N ASP A 309 -26.31 2.51 8.56
CA ASP A 309 -25.46 3.10 7.53
C ASP A 309 -26.12 4.32 6.84
N SER A 310 -27.44 4.27 6.64
CA SER A 310 -28.22 5.38 6.09
C SER A 310 -28.34 6.55 7.07
N GLN A 311 -28.33 6.29 8.38
CA GLN A 311 -28.24 7.33 9.40
C GLN A 311 -26.85 7.99 9.41
N ASP A 312 -25.79 7.18 9.34
CA ASP A 312 -24.40 7.66 9.29
C ASP A 312 -24.15 8.52 8.05
N LEU A 313 -24.62 8.08 6.88
CA LEU A 313 -24.54 8.88 5.67
C LEU A 313 -25.31 10.20 5.80
N ARG A 314 -26.55 10.19 6.34
CA ARG A 314 -27.33 11.43 6.55
C ARG A 314 -26.60 12.41 7.46
N LYS A 315 -25.92 11.93 8.51
CA LYS A 315 -25.08 12.76 9.38
C LYS A 315 -23.94 13.42 8.60
N LEU A 316 -23.17 12.63 7.84
CA LEU A 316 -22.05 13.15 7.03
C LEU A 316 -22.52 14.14 5.96
N LEU A 317 -23.63 13.85 5.27
CA LEU A 317 -24.21 14.77 4.26
C LEU A 317 -24.63 16.10 4.91
N THR A 318 -25.18 16.06 6.11
CA THR A 318 -25.57 17.25 6.88
C THR A 318 -24.34 18.07 7.28
N GLU A 319 -23.28 17.43 7.75
CA GLU A 319 -22.01 18.08 8.09
C GLU A 319 -21.37 18.74 6.86
N ASN A 320 -21.34 18.04 5.72
CA ASN A 320 -20.86 18.59 4.44
C ASN A 320 -21.63 19.84 4.04
N TRP A 321 -22.97 19.79 4.13
CA TRP A 321 -23.83 20.92 3.82
C TRP A 321 -23.57 22.11 4.73
N GLN A 322 -23.44 21.88 6.04
CA GLN A 322 -23.14 22.94 7.01
C GLN A 322 -21.79 23.61 6.72
N LEU A 323 -20.76 22.82 6.42
CA LEU A 323 -19.44 23.33 6.08
C LEU A 323 -19.46 24.12 4.76
N LEU A 324 -20.12 23.60 3.72
CA LEU A 324 -20.28 24.29 2.45
C LEU A 324 -21.01 25.64 2.60
N ARG A 325 -22.03 25.72 3.47
CA ARG A 325 -22.71 26.97 3.79
C ARG A 325 -21.79 27.99 4.46
N LYS A 326 -20.94 27.55 5.40
CA LYS A 326 -19.97 28.43 6.07
C LYS A 326 -18.97 29.01 5.07
N ILE A 327 -18.46 28.18 4.16
CA ILE A 327 -17.53 28.61 3.09
C ILE A 327 -18.21 29.66 2.19
N GLY A 328 -19.46 29.41 1.78
CA GLY A 328 -20.24 30.31 0.93
C GLY A 328 -20.79 31.57 1.60
N GLY A 329 -20.64 31.72 2.92
CA GLY A 329 -21.07 32.90 3.69
C GLY A 329 -20.06 34.05 3.71
N SER A 330 -18.83 33.81 3.21
CA SER A 330 -17.80 34.84 3.04
C SER A 330 -18.00 35.53 1.69
N LYS A 331 -18.72 36.66 1.70
CA LYS A 331 -19.00 37.60 0.58
C LYS A 331 -18.47 37.16 -0.79
N VAL A 332 -19.37 36.62 -1.62
CA VAL A 332 -19.21 36.61 -3.07
C VAL A 332 -19.41 38.06 -3.54
N GLU A 333 -18.34 38.84 -3.65
CA GLU A 333 -18.35 40.00 -4.54
C GLU A 333 -18.42 39.46 -5.96
N VAL A 334 -19.65 39.39 -6.47
CA VAL A 334 -19.92 39.24 -7.90
C VAL A 334 -19.31 40.48 -8.55
N ARG A 335 -18.13 40.34 -9.15
CA ARG A 335 -17.68 41.31 -10.15
C ARG A 335 -18.65 41.18 -11.33
N ALA A 336 -19.48 42.21 -11.47
CA ALA A 336 -20.37 42.43 -12.62
C ALA A 336 -19.56 42.62 -13.91
#